data_AF-A0A0K8JG16-F1
#
_entry.id   AF-A0A0K8JG16-F1
#
_cell.length_a   1.000
_cell.length_b   1.000
_cell.length_c   1.000
_cell.angle_alpha   90.00
_cell.angle_beta   90.00
_cell.angle_gamma   90.00
#
_symmetry.space_group_name_H-M   'P 1'
#
loop_
_entity.id
_entity.type
_entity.pdbx_description
1 polymer ?
#
loop_
_entity_poly.entity_id
_entity_poly.type
_entity_poly.pdbx_seq_one_letter_code
_entity_poly.pdbx_strand_id
1 'polypeptide(L)'
;MYDFGMRLRKLREDKKLTQIQVAKRLNLHKSSIYGYENNIRTPSLEVLSQLALFYGVTTDYLLGHENRRIICVDGLTERQMEIINILLLEFKQGKA
;
A
#
# COMPACT_ATOMS: atom_id res chain seq x y z
N MET A 1 -16.73 8.03 5.52
CA MET A 1 -15.38 8.45 5.93
C MET A 1 -14.51 7.20 5.94
N TYR A 2 -13.47 7.13 5.10
CA TYR A 2 -12.63 5.93 5.03
C TYR A 2 -11.55 6.00 6.11
N ASP A 3 -11.44 4.94 6.89
CA ASP A 3 -10.60 4.86 8.08
C ASP A 3 -9.18 4.39 7.70
N PHE A 4 -8.16 5.21 8.02
CA PHE A 4 -6.74 4.93 7.77
C PHE A 4 -6.29 3.61 8.44
N GLY A 5 -6.60 3.45 9.73
CA GLY A 5 -6.23 2.27 10.49
C GLY A 5 -6.85 0.99 9.93
N MET A 6 -8.12 1.05 9.53
CA MET A 6 -8.82 -0.07 8.90
C MET A 6 -8.14 -0.48 7.57
N ARG A 7 -7.75 0.48 6.73
CA ARG A 7 -7.06 0.19 5.47
C ARG A 7 -5.68 -0.43 5.70
N LEU A 8 -4.96 0.10 6.67
CA LEU A 8 -3.64 -0.40 7.03
C LEU A 8 -3.71 -1.85 7.53
N ARG A 9 -4.68 -2.11 8.41
CA ARG A 9 -4.97 -3.45 8.93
C ARG A 9 -5.33 -4.42 7.80
N LYS A 10 -6.19 -4.00 6.88
CA LYS A 10 -6.58 -4.80 5.72
C LYS A 10 -5.37 -5.18 4.86
N LEU A 11 -4.52 -4.21 4.51
CA LEU A 11 -3.31 -4.47 3.71
C LEU A 11 -2.35 -5.43 4.42
N ARG A 12 -2.22 -5.31 5.74
CA ARG A 12 -1.44 -6.26 6.55
C ARG A 12 -2.01 -7.68 6.48
N GLU A 13 -3.32 -7.82 6.64
CA GLU A 13 -4.03 -9.10 6.64
C GLU A 13 -4.03 -9.75 5.24
N ASP A 14 -4.17 -8.96 4.17
CA ASP A 14 -4.07 -9.40 2.78
C ASP A 14 -2.68 -10.00 2.48
N LYS A 15 -1.62 -9.46 3.08
CA LYS A 15 -0.25 -10.02 3.04
C LYS A 15 -0.01 -11.14 4.06
N LYS A 16 -1.02 -11.53 4.85
CA LYS A 16 -0.94 -12.56 5.91
C LYS A 16 0.13 -12.29 6.96
N LEU A 17 0.31 -11.02 7.33
CA LEU A 17 1.34 -10.60 8.28
C LEU A 17 0.78 -10.30 9.67
N THR A 18 1.55 -10.57 10.71
CA THR A 18 1.27 -10.09 12.07
C THR A 18 1.79 -8.66 12.25
N GLN A 19 1.23 -7.91 13.21
CA GLN A 19 1.71 -6.56 13.53
C GLN A 19 3.19 -6.55 13.91
N ILE A 20 3.69 -7.59 14.58
CA ILE A 20 5.11 -7.75 14.95
C ILE A 20 5.97 -7.91 13.70
N GLN A 21 5.51 -8.70 12.72
CA GLN A 21 6.26 -8.91 11.48
C GLN A 21 6.37 -7.63 10.63
N VAL A 22 5.29 -6.82 10.56
CA VAL A 22 5.33 -5.52 9.88
C VAL A 22 6.28 -4.57 10.63
N ALA A 23 6.13 -4.48 11.95
CA ALA A 23 6.98 -3.64 12.79
C ALA A 23 8.47 -3.95 12.58
N LYS A 24 8.85 -5.23 12.59
CA LYS A 24 10.23 -5.67 12.31
C LYS A 24 10.73 -5.26 10.92
N ARG A 25 9.91 -5.42 9.87
CA ARG A 25 10.30 -5.09 8.50
C ARG A 25 10.47 -3.59 8.25
N LEU A 26 9.74 -2.77 9.00
CA LEU A 26 9.79 -1.30 8.89
C LEU A 26 10.65 -0.64 9.96
N ASN A 27 11.35 -1.42 10.79
CA ASN A 27 12.11 -0.92 11.93
C ASN A 27 11.27 -0.04 12.88
N LEU A 28 10.04 -0.47 13.17
CA LEU A 28 9.09 0.19 14.06
C LEU A 28 8.80 -0.69 15.29
N HIS A 29 8.20 -0.09 16.32
CA HIS A 29 7.66 -0.86 17.44
C HIS A 29 6.29 -1.46 17.09
N LYS A 30 5.98 -2.65 17.63
CA LYS A 30 4.66 -3.29 17.51
C LYS A 30 3.53 -2.35 17.96
N SER A 31 3.76 -1.60 19.04
CA SER A 31 2.81 -0.62 19.57
C SER A 31 2.51 0.52 18.60
N SER A 32 3.46 0.89 17.73
CA SER A 32 3.23 1.86 16.66
C SER A 32 2.25 1.31 15.64
N ILE A 33 2.48 0.08 15.13
CA ILE A 33 1.56 -0.57 14.17
C ILE A 33 0.16 -0.73 14.77
N TYR A 34 0.07 -1.18 16.02
CA TYR A 34 -1.20 -1.26 16.74
C TYR A 34 -1.88 0.12 16.83
N GLY A 35 -1.13 1.16 17.20
CA GLY A 35 -1.66 2.51 17.32
C GLY A 35 -2.18 3.07 15.99
N TYR A 36 -1.47 2.80 14.90
CA TYR A 36 -1.88 3.18 13.54
C TYR A 36 -3.14 2.45 13.09
N GLU A 37 -3.18 1.13 13.26
CA GLU A 37 -4.33 0.30 12.85
C GLU A 37 -5.62 0.58 13.63
N ASN A 38 -5.51 1.18 14.82
CA ASN A 38 -6.65 1.57 15.65
C ASN A 38 -6.88 3.09 15.69
N ASN A 39 -6.21 3.87 14.84
CA ASN A 39 -6.26 5.34 14.80
C ASN A 39 -5.98 6.03 16.15
N ILE A 40 -5.23 5.38 17.04
CA ILE A 40 -4.78 5.95 18.31
C ILE A 40 -3.61 6.91 18.08
N ARG A 41 -2.84 6.68 17.01
CA ARG A 41 -1.70 7.51 16.61
C ARG A 41 -1.71 7.70 15.10
N THR A 42 -1.20 8.85 14.68
CA THR A 42 -0.92 9.15 13.26
C THR A 42 0.57 8.88 12.99
N PRO A 43 0.95 8.20 11.90
CA PRO A 43 2.35 8.06 11.52
C PRO A 43 2.95 9.42 11.13
N SER A 44 4.27 9.56 11.25
CA SER A 44 4.97 10.68 10.60
C SER A 44 4.87 10.55 9.07
N LEU A 45 5.14 11.62 8.33
CA LEU A 45 5.18 11.58 6.86
C LEU A 45 6.17 10.52 6.35
N GLU A 46 7.32 10.38 6.99
CA GLU A 46 8.31 9.37 6.64
C GLU A 46 7.75 7.95 6.82
N VAL A 47 7.13 7.66 7.96
CA VAL A 47 6.53 6.35 8.24
C VAL A 47 5.35 6.08 7.30
N LEU A 48 4.54 7.09 6.99
CA LEU A 48 3.43 6.97 6.05
C LEU A 48 3.94 6.57 4.65
N SER A 49 5.00 7.21 4.17
CA SER A 49 5.64 6.87 2.89
C SER A 49 6.23 5.47 2.91
N GLN A 50 6.89 5.06 4.01
CA GLN A 50 7.40 3.69 4.16
C GLN A 50 6.28 2.65 4.12
N LEU A 51 5.15 2.91 4.79
CA LEU A 51 3.98 2.02 4.77
C LEU A 51 3.39 1.92 3.35
N ALA A 52 3.27 3.05 2.65
CA ALA A 52 2.75 3.10 1.29
C ALA A 52 3.60 2.25 0.33
N LEU A 53 4.92 2.45 0.35
CA LEU A 53 5.87 1.64 -0.43
C LEU A 53 5.83 0.16 -0.05
N PHE A 54 5.85 -0.15 1.24
CA PHE A 54 5.81 -1.53 1.74
C PHE A 54 4.57 -2.28 1.28
N TYR A 55 3.41 -1.61 1.22
CA TYR A 55 2.16 -2.22 0.78
C TYR A 55 1.89 -2.07 -0.72
N GLY A 56 2.69 -1.31 -1.47
CA GLY A 56 2.51 -1.10 -2.90
C GLY A 56 1.26 -0.27 -3.23
N VAL A 57 0.96 0.73 -2.39
CA VAL A 57 -0.19 1.63 -2.53
C VAL A 57 0.26 3.09 -2.42
N THR A 58 -0.60 4.04 -2.78
CA THR A 58 -0.33 5.46 -2.54
C THR A 58 -0.63 5.85 -1.09
N THR A 59 -0.04 6.95 -0.63
CA THR A 59 -0.41 7.57 0.65
C THR A 59 -1.88 8.01 0.63
N ASP A 60 -2.40 8.52 -0.49
CA ASP A 60 -3.82 8.84 -0.68
C ASP A 60 -4.74 7.63 -0.48
N TYR A 61 -4.32 6.44 -0.93
CA TYR A 61 -5.06 5.21 -0.67
C TYR A 61 -5.11 4.92 0.83
N LEU A 62 -3.99 5.03 1.54
CA LEU A 62 -3.93 4.83 2.99
C LEU A 62 -4.81 5.85 3.74
N LEU A 63 -4.73 7.12 3.35
CA LEU A 63 -5.48 8.22 3.95
C LEU A 63 -6.98 8.23 3.58
N GLY A 64 -7.39 7.39 2.62
CA GLY A 64 -8.78 7.25 2.23
C GLY A 64 -9.30 8.34 1.29
N HIS A 65 -8.43 9.16 0.72
CA HIS A 65 -8.73 10.06 -0.41
C HIS A 65 -8.91 9.25 -1.70
N GLU A 66 -8.14 8.17 -1.78
CA GLU A 66 -7.93 7.16 -2.82
C GLU A 66 -8.69 5.81 -2.78
N ASN A 67 -9.37 5.40 -3.85
CA ASN A 67 -9.61 3.96 -4.12
C ASN A 67 -8.87 3.42 -5.35
N ARG A 68 -8.06 4.24 -6.04
CA ARG A 68 -7.24 3.77 -7.17
C ARG A 68 -6.27 2.69 -6.72
N ARG A 69 -6.24 1.58 -7.46
CA ARG A 69 -5.19 0.56 -7.35
C ARG A 69 -4.08 0.93 -8.32
N ILE A 70 -2.83 0.85 -7.86
CA ILE A 70 -1.64 1.09 -8.67
C ILE A 70 -0.89 -0.20 -8.91
N ILE A 71 -0.17 -0.27 -10.03
CA ILE A 71 0.83 -1.30 -10.29
C ILE A 71 2.19 -0.63 -10.08
N CYS A 72 2.93 -1.07 -9.06
CA CYS A 72 4.29 -0.64 -8.83
C CYS A 72 5.19 -1.31 -9.88
N VAL A 73 5.96 -0.51 -10.61
CA VAL A 73 6.86 -0.94 -11.69
C VAL A 73 8.34 -0.73 -11.30
N ASP A 74 8.63 -0.61 -10.01
CA ASP A 74 9.97 -0.38 -9.49
C ASP A 74 10.91 -1.53 -9.91
N GLY A 75 12.07 -1.18 -10.45
CA GLY A 75 13.08 -2.14 -10.90
C GLY A 75 12.79 -2.81 -12.25
N LEU A 76 11.75 -2.39 -12.98
CA LEU A 76 11.51 -2.85 -14.34
C LEU A 76 12.31 -2.05 -15.38
N THR A 77 12.74 -2.72 -16.44
CA THR A 77 13.34 -2.07 -17.61
C THR A 77 12.27 -1.35 -18.44
N GLU A 78 12.69 -0.40 -19.28
CA GLU A 78 11.79 0.30 -20.21
C GLU A 78 10.96 -0.68 -21.05
N ARG A 79 11.61 -1.71 -21.60
CA ARG A 79 10.95 -2.75 -22.37
C ARG A 79 9.92 -3.54 -21.55
N GLN A 80 10.19 -3.82 -20.28
CA GLN A 80 9.22 -4.51 -19.41
C GLN A 80 8.01 -3.62 -19.12
N MET A 81 8.23 -2.31 -18.93
CA MET A 81 7.14 -1.35 -18.75
C MET A 81 6.28 -1.21 -20.01
N GLU A 82 6.88 -1.23 -21.21
CA GLU A 82 6.15 -1.24 -22.49
C GLU A 82 5.20 -2.43 -22.59
N ILE A 83 5.67 -3.64 -22.25
CA ILE A 83 4.84 -4.86 -22.26
C ILE A 83 3.64 -4.70 -21.33
N ILE A 84 3.85 -4.16 -20.12
CA ILE A 84 2.76 -3.91 -19.17
C ILE A 84 1.75 -2.92 -19.74
N ASN A 85 2.21 -1.84 -20.38
CA ASN A 85 1.33 -0.85 -21.00
C ASN A 85 0.49 -1.45 -22.13
N ILE A 86 1.08 -2.29 -22.97
CA ILE A 86 0.36 -3.02 -24.03
C ILE A 86 -0.74 -3.88 -23.40
N LEU A 87 -0.40 -4.70 -22.39
CA LEU A 87 -1.39 -5.54 -21.69
C LEU A 87 -2.53 -4.72 -21.08
N LEU A 88 -2.22 -3.58 -20.47
CA LEU A 88 -3.23 -2.68 -19.91
C LEU A 88 -4.15 -2.08 -20.98
N LEU A 89 -3.63 -1.79 -22.17
CA LEU A 89 -4.42 -1.30 -23.30
C LEU A 89 -5.36 -2.38 -23.83
N GLU A 90 -4.86 -3.61 -24.01
CA GLU A 90 -5.65 -4.76 -24.46
C GLU A 90 -6.81 -5.05 -23.51
N PHE A 91 -6.55 -5.16 -22.20
CA PHE A 91 -7.60 -5.45 -21.21
C PHE A 91 -8.60 -4.31 -21.02
N LYS A 92 -8.26 -3.07 -21.39
CA LYS A 92 -9.22 -1.97 -21.41
C LYS A 92 -10.16 -2.04 -22.60
N GLN A 93 -9.71 -2.55 -23.75
CA GLN A 93 -10.51 -2.69 -24.96
C GLN A 93 -11.43 -3.92 -24.92
N GLY A 94 -11.10 -4.93 -24.11
CA GLY A 94 -11.96 -6.10 -23.86
C GLY A 94 -13.18 -5.87 -22.98
N LYS A 95 -13.48 -4.62 -22.59
CA LYS A 95 -14.79 -4.25 -22.00
C LYS A 95 -15.76 -3.90 -23.13
N ALA A 96 -16.31 -4.93 -23.77
CA ALA A 96 -17.55 -4.87 -24.53
C ALA A 96 -18.61 -5.69 -23.78
#